data_AF-A0A959Y508-F1
#
_entry.id   AF-A0A959Y508-F1
#
_cell.length_a   1.000
_cell.length_b   1.000
_cell.length_c   1.000
_cell.angle_alpha   90.00
_cell.angle_beta   90.00
_cell.angle_gamma   90.00
#
_symmetry.space_group_name_H-M   'P 1'
#
loop_
_entity.id
_entity.type
_entity.pdbx_description
1 polymer ?
#
loop_
_entity_poly.entity_id
_entity_poly.type
_entity_poly.pdbx_seq_one_letter_code
_entity_poly.pdbx_strand_id
1 'polypeptide(L)'
;GSTSDNFGYTATFDADGFLYSGSTAFGQGYPTTPGAYQQFHQGGQGLGSGTDIAITKYDTTGTFFVWSTFLGGSGDELPHSLIVNSADEVFVYGTTTSQNFPFVNGCLDNTFNGGTPINLTGLGVNFVNGSDMIVARLSANGSALLASTYLGGSANDGLNTASALRFNYADEVRGEVLLDENENVYIVSTTASSNYPTTAGGLQPVFGGGSHDGVVTKLDAGLTTLIWSTYFGGSGSDAAYSVALNDVGDLYIAGGTNSADLPTSVGVVGPGPFGGAADAFVAELEPNGSSVLACSYWGTTAYDQAYFVEVDGQDQVYLFGQTQATGSQLIQNAPYNVPNSGQFLSKFTPDLTSVVWSSRFGNGNGQP
;
A
#
# COMPACT_ATOMS: atom_id res chain seq x y z
N GLY A 1 23.77 13.68 -9.71
CA GLY A 1 22.98 12.43 -9.67
C GLY A 1 23.58 11.51 -8.64
N SER A 2 22.84 10.46 -8.26
CA SER A 2 23.33 9.44 -7.33
C SER A 2 24.56 8.73 -7.89
N THR A 3 25.54 8.45 -7.03
CA THR A 3 26.68 7.56 -7.35
C THR A 3 26.50 6.16 -6.78
N SER A 4 25.50 5.95 -5.93
CA SER A 4 25.04 4.62 -5.51
C SER A 4 23.83 4.22 -6.35
N ASP A 5 23.59 2.91 -6.46
CA ASP A 5 22.35 2.42 -7.02
C ASP A 5 21.16 2.90 -6.20
N ASN A 6 20.01 3.04 -6.86
CA ASN A 6 18.75 3.40 -6.26
C ASN A 6 17.57 2.90 -7.12
N PHE A 7 16.43 2.69 -6.50
CA PHE A 7 15.21 2.24 -7.17
C PHE A 7 14.00 3.04 -6.68
N GLY A 8 13.18 3.57 -7.59
CA GLY A 8 12.00 4.35 -7.24
C GLY A 8 10.78 3.46 -7.04
N TYR A 9 10.00 3.72 -5.98
CA TYR A 9 8.80 2.94 -5.63
C TYR A 9 7.52 3.75 -5.76
N THR A 10 7.55 5.01 -5.32
CA THR A 10 6.34 5.81 -5.14
C THR A 10 6.63 7.29 -5.35
N ALA A 11 5.59 8.04 -5.70
CA ALA A 11 5.64 9.48 -5.83
C ALA A 11 4.30 10.11 -5.48
N THR A 12 4.33 11.36 -5.05
CA THR A 12 3.15 12.19 -4.76
C THR A 12 3.48 13.64 -5.05
N PHE A 13 2.53 14.56 -4.85
CA PHE A 13 2.71 15.99 -5.11
C PHE A 13 2.05 16.83 -4.02
N ASP A 14 2.54 18.06 -3.83
CA ASP A 14 1.89 19.05 -2.98
C ASP A 14 0.92 19.95 -3.79
N ALA A 15 0.18 20.82 -3.09
CA ALA A 15 -0.82 21.69 -3.71
C ALA A 15 -0.23 22.71 -4.70
N ASP A 16 1.06 23.02 -4.58
CA ASP A 16 1.80 23.91 -5.48
C ASP A 16 2.40 23.16 -6.70
N GLY A 17 2.26 21.83 -6.74
CA GLY A 17 2.70 20.97 -7.83
C GLY A 17 4.17 20.55 -7.75
N PHE A 18 4.81 20.65 -6.57
CA PHE A 18 6.12 20.05 -6.38
C PHE A 18 5.99 18.54 -6.27
N LEU A 19 6.89 17.82 -6.93
CA LEU A 19 6.92 16.36 -6.92
C LEU A 19 7.74 15.85 -5.73
N TYR A 20 7.26 14.82 -5.06
CA TYR A 20 7.96 14.08 -4.04
C TYR A 20 8.16 12.64 -4.53
N SER A 21 9.36 12.09 -4.40
CA SER A 21 9.63 10.69 -4.73
C SER A 21 10.14 9.91 -3.53
N GLY A 22 9.63 8.70 -3.35
CA GLY A 22 10.14 7.70 -2.42
C GLY A 22 10.92 6.64 -3.18
N SER A 23 12.18 6.47 -2.82
CA SER A 23 13.09 5.52 -3.43
C SER A 23 13.80 4.72 -2.36
N THR A 24 14.33 3.58 -2.75
CA THR A 24 15.35 2.86 -1.98
C THR A 24 16.72 3.28 -2.46
N ALA A 25 17.65 3.53 -1.54
CA ALA A 25 19.03 3.87 -1.85
C ALA A 25 19.98 2.82 -1.27
N PHE A 26 20.85 2.28 -2.11
CA PHE A 26 21.74 1.14 -1.76
C PHE A 26 23.08 1.57 -1.13
N GLY A 27 23.12 2.79 -0.59
CA GLY A 27 24.30 3.36 0.06
C GLY A 27 24.37 4.87 0.05
N GLN A 28 25.44 5.40 0.66
CA GLN A 28 25.69 6.84 0.89
C GLN A 28 25.71 7.71 -0.38
N GLY A 29 25.85 7.13 -1.56
CA GLY A 29 26.00 7.85 -2.83
C GLY A 29 24.75 8.57 -3.32
N TYR A 30 23.59 8.32 -2.70
CA TYR A 30 22.35 9.04 -3.00
C TYR A 30 22.45 10.49 -2.49
N PRO A 31 22.08 11.50 -3.32
CA PRO A 31 22.29 12.89 -2.95
C PRO A 31 21.35 13.30 -1.81
N THR A 32 21.90 13.91 -0.77
CA THR A 32 21.14 14.57 0.30
C THR A 32 21.44 16.06 0.33
N THR A 33 20.58 16.83 1.02
CA THR A 33 20.74 18.28 1.16
C THR A 33 21.37 18.62 2.52
N PRO A 34 22.27 19.62 2.62
CA PRO A 34 22.78 20.08 3.90
C PRO A 34 21.63 20.47 4.85
N GLY A 35 21.63 19.90 6.06
CA GLY A 35 20.56 20.13 7.04
C GLY A 35 19.32 19.25 6.86
N ALA A 36 19.34 18.30 5.92
CA ALA A 36 18.35 17.23 5.85
C ALA A 36 18.32 16.40 7.15
N TYR A 37 17.18 15.81 7.45
CA TYR A 37 16.94 15.01 8.65
C TYR A 37 18.01 13.92 8.85
N GLN A 38 18.21 13.08 7.84
CA GLN A 38 19.32 12.14 7.77
C GLN A 38 20.11 12.39 6.49
N GLN A 39 21.35 12.84 6.66
CA GLN A 39 22.30 13.05 5.55
C GLN A 39 23.10 11.80 5.20
N PHE A 40 23.12 10.81 6.11
CA PHE A 40 23.91 9.60 5.98
C PHE A 40 23.04 8.37 5.91
N HIS A 41 23.42 7.46 5.02
CA HIS A 41 22.89 6.10 4.92
C HIS A 41 23.26 5.31 6.18
N GLN A 42 22.30 4.60 6.76
CA GLN A 42 22.40 4.00 8.09
C GLN A 42 22.76 2.51 8.04
N GLY A 43 22.48 1.82 6.93
CA GLY A 43 23.06 0.50 6.66
C GLY A 43 22.09 -0.49 6.05
N GLY A 44 22.08 -1.69 6.63
CA GLY A 44 21.33 -2.83 6.14
C GLY A 44 22.22 -4.00 5.69
N GLN A 45 21.57 -5.07 5.23
CA GLN A 45 22.20 -6.35 4.90
C GLN A 45 21.79 -6.87 3.52
N GLY A 46 21.11 -6.03 2.74
CA GLY A 46 20.75 -6.25 1.35
C GLY A 46 21.95 -6.09 0.41
N LEU A 47 21.66 -5.82 -0.85
CA LEU A 47 22.69 -5.53 -1.86
C LEU A 47 23.49 -4.29 -1.46
N GLY A 48 24.79 -4.30 -1.77
CA GLY A 48 25.68 -3.19 -1.45
C GLY A 48 25.90 -3.05 0.06
N SER A 49 25.59 -1.87 0.61
CA SER A 49 25.64 -1.61 2.05
C SER A 49 24.29 -1.80 2.74
N GLY A 50 23.33 -2.44 2.07
CA GLY A 50 21.92 -2.44 2.47
C GLY A 50 21.19 -1.22 1.95
N THR A 51 19.95 -1.05 2.41
CA THR A 51 19.03 -0.06 1.85
C THR A 51 18.35 0.80 2.89
N ASP A 52 18.39 2.12 2.69
CA ASP A 52 17.51 3.05 3.42
C ASP A 52 16.46 3.63 2.45
N ILE A 53 15.36 4.14 3.00
CA ILE A 53 14.43 4.99 2.24
C ILE A 53 15.14 6.31 1.92
N ALA A 54 14.96 6.80 0.70
CA ALA A 54 15.36 8.13 0.27
C ALA A 54 14.13 8.90 -0.20
N ILE A 55 13.92 10.09 0.37
CA ILE A 55 12.82 10.99 0.01
C ILE A 55 13.42 12.25 -0.63
N THR A 56 12.95 12.57 -1.83
CA THR A 56 13.40 13.75 -2.58
C THR A 56 12.20 14.60 -3.00
N LYS A 57 12.21 15.89 -2.67
CA LYS A 57 11.28 16.90 -3.22
C LYS A 57 11.94 17.57 -4.42
N TYR A 58 11.25 17.65 -5.55
CA TYR A 58 11.68 18.32 -6.78
C TYR A 58 10.91 19.60 -6.99
N ASP A 59 11.55 20.55 -7.65
CA ASP A 59 10.87 21.75 -8.12
C ASP A 59 9.76 21.41 -9.14
N THR A 60 8.84 22.34 -9.38
CA THR A 60 7.67 22.11 -10.26
C THR A 60 8.05 21.86 -11.73
N THR A 61 9.30 22.12 -12.13
CA THR A 61 9.82 21.77 -13.47
C THR A 61 10.49 20.40 -13.53
N GLY A 62 10.77 19.78 -12.38
CA GLY A 62 11.48 18.50 -12.27
C GLY A 62 12.96 18.58 -12.68
N THR A 63 13.58 19.77 -12.63
CA THR A 63 14.96 19.98 -13.11
C THR A 63 15.99 19.99 -11.98
N PHE A 64 15.60 20.24 -10.74
CA PHE A 64 16.46 20.08 -9.56
C PHE A 64 15.65 19.62 -8.34
N PHE A 65 16.33 18.97 -7.39
CA PHE A 65 15.70 18.69 -6.09
C PHE A 65 15.78 19.92 -5.17
N VAL A 66 14.66 20.24 -4.52
CA VAL A 66 14.53 21.27 -3.49
C VAL A 66 15.21 20.81 -2.20
N TRP A 67 14.92 19.57 -1.79
CA TRP A 67 15.60 18.90 -0.69
C TRP A 67 15.59 17.38 -0.91
N SER A 68 16.51 16.69 -0.22
CA SER A 68 16.60 15.23 -0.21
C SER A 68 17.18 14.73 1.11
N THR A 69 16.62 13.65 1.65
CA THR A 69 17.01 13.02 2.92
C THR A 69 16.95 11.50 2.81
N PHE A 70 17.76 10.81 3.61
CA PHE A 70 17.49 9.42 3.98
C PHE A 70 16.41 9.34 5.07
N LEU A 71 15.84 8.16 5.22
CA LEU A 71 15.01 7.72 6.33
C LEU A 71 15.25 6.23 6.56
N GLY A 72 15.96 5.87 7.61
CA GLY A 72 16.33 4.47 7.83
C GLY A 72 17.07 4.20 9.13
N GLY A 73 17.23 2.91 9.42
CA GLY A 73 17.93 2.36 10.59
C GLY A 73 19.12 1.50 10.17
N SER A 74 19.57 0.60 11.05
CA SER A 74 20.75 -0.25 10.76
C SER A 74 20.45 -1.47 9.88
N GLY A 75 19.17 -1.75 9.63
CA GLY A 75 18.62 -2.77 8.75
C GLY A 75 18.22 -2.20 7.39
N ASP A 76 17.58 -3.04 6.56
CA ASP A 76 17.03 -2.61 5.27
C ASP A 76 15.61 -2.03 5.41
N GLU A 77 15.33 -0.97 4.67
CA GLU A 77 14.01 -0.35 4.53
C GLU A 77 13.53 -0.22 3.08
N LEU A 78 12.21 -0.28 2.89
CA LEU A 78 11.53 -0.01 1.63
C LEU A 78 10.40 1.00 1.80
N PRO A 79 10.29 2.02 0.92
CA PRO A 79 9.09 2.84 0.85
C PRO A 79 8.03 2.14 0.01
N HIS A 80 6.76 2.25 0.41
CA HIS A 80 5.62 1.68 -0.30
C HIS A 80 4.76 2.80 -0.91
N SER A 81 4.40 3.80 -0.10
CA SER A 81 3.53 4.90 -0.53
C SER A 81 3.86 6.22 0.18
N LEU A 82 3.56 7.34 -0.48
CA LEU A 82 3.71 8.70 0.02
C LEU A 82 2.43 9.52 -0.15
N ILE A 83 2.16 10.41 0.79
CA ILE A 83 1.12 11.43 0.67
C ILE A 83 1.60 12.72 1.35
N VAL A 84 1.22 13.88 0.81
CA VAL A 84 1.57 15.19 1.37
C VAL A 84 0.32 15.84 1.95
N ASN A 85 0.44 16.40 3.16
CA ASN A 85 -0.67 17.10 3.81
C ASN A 85 -0.74 18.59 3.40
N SER A 86 -1.70 19.31 4.01
CA SER A 86 -1.94 20.73 3.73
C SER A 86 -0.81 21.68 4.18
N ALA A 87 0.13 21.17 4.99
CA ALA A 87 1.29 21.89 5.49
C ALA A 87 2.59 21.57 4.72
N ASP A 88 2.49 20.92 3.56
CA ASP A 88 3.59 20.43 2.72
C ASP A 88 4.48 19.37 3.37
N GLU A 89 4.01 18.75 4.45
CA GLU A 89 4.70 17.68 5.17
C GLU A 89 4.38 16.34 4.53
N VAL A 90 5.40 15.51 4.35
CA VAL A 90 5.26 14.22 3.66
C VAL A 90 5.11 13.09 4.67
N PHE A 91 4.06 12.31 4.50
CA PHE A 91 3.86 11.03 5.16
C PHE A 91 4.44 9.92 4.30
N VAL A 92 5.14 9.00 4.95
CA VAL A 92 5.81 7.85 4.35
C VAL A 92 5.25 6.59 4.99
N TYR A 93 4.73 5.70 4.17
CA TYR A 93 4.44 4.32 4.53
C TYR A 93 5.47 3.40 3.92
N GLY A 94 5.97 2.44 4.70
CA GLY A 94 6.99 1.50 4.25
C GLY A 94 7.12 0.28 5.16
N THR A 95 8.17 -0.50 4.92
CA THR A 95 8.57 -1.64 5.75
C THR A 95 10.04 -1.54 6.15
N THR A 96 10.37 -2.12 7.31
CA THR A 96 11.73 -2.12 7.85
C THR A 96 12.08 -3.47 8.48
N THR A 97 13.36 -3.86 8.46
CA THR A 97 13.91 -4.90 9.35
C THR A 97 14.75 -4.30 10.50
N SER A 98 14.82 -2.98 10.60
CA SER A 98 15.56 -2.26 11.63
C SER A 98 14.83 -2.31 12.97
N GLN A 99 15.54 -2.77 14.00
CA GLN A 99 15.10 -2.59 15.39
C GLN A 99 15.23 -1.13 15.87
N ASN A 100 16.04 -0.35 15.15
CA ASN A 100 16.36 1.03 15.46
C ASN A 100 15.91 2.00 14.35
N PHE A 101 14.83 1.67 13.63
CA PHE A 101 14.20 2.65 12.72
C PHE A 101 13.90 3.94 13.51
N PRO A 102 14.15 5.13 12.93
CA PRO A 102 13.99 6.37 13.65
C PRO A 102 12.55 6.57 14.13
N PHE A 103 12.39 6.88 15.42
CA PHE A 103 11.08 7.16 16.02
C PHE A 103 11.05 8.50 16.76
N VAL A 104 9.84 9.02 17.02
CA VAL A 104 9.60 10.22 17.83
C VAL A 104 9.01 9.79 19.18
N ASN A 105 9.53 10.33 20.28
CA ASN A 105 9.04 9.97 21.62
C ASN A 105 7.53 10.27 21.75
N GLY A 106 6.79 9.29 22.27
CA GLY A 106 5.33 9.37 22.40
C GLY A 106 4.56 8.86 21.18
N CYS A 107 5.25 8.29 20.19
CA CYS A 107 4.61 7.53 19.11
C CYS A 107 3.79 6.34 19.63
N LEU A 108 2.92 5.82 18.78
CA LEU A 108 2.05 4.69 19.06
C LEU A 108 2.86 3.45 19.48
N ASP A 109 3.85 3.07 18.68
CA ASP A 109 4.76 1.97 18.96
C ASP A 109 6.20 2.34 18.56
N ASN A 110 7.14 2.10 19.46
CA ASN A 110 8.58 2.28 19.25
C ASN A 110 9.35 0.96 19.30
N THR A 111 8.63 -0.18 19.27
CA THR A 111 9.20 -1.52 19.32
C THR A 111 9.02 -2.22 17.98
N PHE A 112 10.12 -2.74 17.45
CA PHE A 112 10.10 -3.66 16.33
C PHE A 112 9.76 -5.07 16.83
N ASN A 113 8.65 -5.62 16.38
CA ASN A 113 8.15 -6.95 16.73
C ASN A 113 8.68 -8.03 15.78
N GLY A 114 8.88 -7.68 14.51
CA GLY A 114 9.61 -8.45 13.51
C GLY A 114 8.92 -9.75 13.10
N GLY A 115 9.70 -10.68 12.59
CA GLY A 115 9.14 -11.93 12.08
C GLY A 115 10.17 -12.91 11.57
N THR A 116 9.79 -13.70 10.57
CA THR A 116 10.69 -14.70 9.98
C THR A 116 11.60 -14.03 8.94
N PRO A 117 12.93 -14.25 9.00
CA PRO A 117 13.84 -13.66 8.04
C PRO A 117 13.45 -13.95 6.60
N ILE A 118 13.47 -12.92 5.75
CA ILE A 118 13.09 -13.04 4.34
C ILE A 118 14.00 -12.20 3.44
N ASN A 119 14.47 -12.83 2.35
CA ASN A 119 15.22 -12.16 1.30
C ASN A 119 14.31 -11.93 0.10
N LEU A 120 14.10 -10.67 -0.29
CA LEU A 120 13.30 -10.31 -1.47
C LEU A 120 14.24 -10.21 -2.67
N THR A 121 14.52 -11.36 -3.27
CA THR A 121 15.43 -11.47 -4.41
C THR A 121 14.92 -10.62 -5.58
N GLY A 122 15.78 -9.72 -6.09
CA GLY A 122 15.44 -8.77 -7.15
C GLY A 122 15.30 -7.33 -6.64
N LEU A 123 14.69 -7.13 -5.46
CA LEU A 123 14.55 -5.81 -4.83
C LEU A 123 15.82 -5.35 -4.12
N GLY A 124 16.73 -6.29 -3.87
CA GLY A 124 18.02 -6.03 -3.27
C GLY A 124 17.98 -5.75 -1.78
N VAL A 125 16.90 -6.19 -1.11
CA VAL A 125 16.72 -6.08 0.34
C VAL A 125 16.73 -7.44 1.02
N ASN A 126 17.13 -7.45 2.29
CA ASN A 126 17.27 -8.62 3.12
C ASN A 126 16.73 -8.32 4.53
N PHE A 127 15.47 -8.69 4.76
CA PHE A 127 14.80 -8.53 6.05
C PHE A 127 15.27 -9.61 7.03
N VAL A 128 16.48 -9.43 7.56
CA VAL A 128 17.17 -10.42 8.42
C VAL A 128 16.48 -10.69 9.76
N ASN A 129 15.59 -9.81 10.20
CA ASN A 129 14.81 -9.95 11.43
C ASN A 129 13.29 -10.11 11.16
N GLY A 130 12.91 -10.39 9.91
CA GLY A 130 11.53 -10.20 9.45
C GLY A 130 11.20 -8.73 9.20
N SER A 131 9.92 -8.40 9.11
CA SER A 131 9.47 -7.04 8.78
C SER A 131 8.34 -6.55 9.67
N ASP A 132 8.41 -5.27 10.01
CA ASP A 132 7.27 -4.49 10.49
C ASP A 132 7.01 -3.36 9.50
N MET A 133 5.79 -2.82 9.52
CA MET A 133 5.47 -1.59 8.82
C MET A 133 5.99 -0.38 9.59
N ILE A 134 6.30 0.69 8.85
CA ILE A 134 6.57 2.01 9.39
C ILE A 134 5.60 3.02 8.80
N VAL A 135 5.26 4.01 9.62
CA VAL A 135 4.63 5.25 9.18
C VAL A 135 5.46 6.40 9.73
N ALA A 136 5.83 7.37 8.90
CA ALA A 136 6.64 8.51 9.28
C ALA A 136 6.12 9.81 8.65
N ARG A 137 6.32 10.96 9.31
CA ARG A 137 5.95 12.30 8.85
C ARG A 137 7.18 13.19 8.90
N LEU A 138 7.60 13.71 7.75
CA LEU A 138 8.74 14.63 7.64
C LEU A 138 8.24 16.05 7.43
N SER A 139 8.96 17.01 8.03
CA SER A 139 8.70 18.45 7.87
C SER A 139 8.77 18.89 6.40
N ALA A 140 8.06 19.96 6.03
CA ALA A 140 7.99 20.49 4.67
C ALA A 140 9.33 20.78 3.97
N ASN A 141 10.39 21.05 4.75
CA ASN A 141 11.73 21.30 4.25
C ASN A 141 12.69 20.08 4.36
N GLY A 142 12.17 18.92 4.73
CA GLY A 142 12.93 17.66 4.87
C GLY A 142 13.96 17.63 6.01
N SER A 143 13.94 18.58 6.94
CA SER A 143 14.97 18.71 7.99
C SER A 143 14.64 18.01 9.32
N ALA A 144 13.37 17.65 9.55
CA ALA A 144 12.94 17.01 10.79
C ALA A 144 11.97 15.86 10.55
N LEU A 145 12.12 14.81 11.38
CA LEU A 145 11.11 13.78 11.59
C LEU A 145 10.14 14.28 12.68
N LEU A 146 8.90 14.54 12.27
CA LEU A 146 7.86 15.14 13.12
C LEU A 146 7.05 14.09 13.86
N ALA A 147 6.81 12.95 13.22
CA ALA A 147 6.16 11.80 13.82
C ALA A 147 6.66 10.52 13.13
N SER A 148 6.63 9.39 13.84
CA SER A 148 6.90 8.09 13.24
C SER A 148 6.62 6.97 14.23
N THR A 149 6.14 5.84 13.75
CA THR A 149 5.80 4.66 14.55
C THR A 149 6.08 3.37 13.78
N TYR A 150 6.33 2.28 14.49
CA TYR A 150 6.14 0.93 13.95
C TYR A 150 4.66 0.57 13.94
N LEU A 151 4.31 -0.42 13.12
CA LEU A 151 2.99 -1.04 13.07
C LEU A 151 3.14 -2.50 12.66
N GLY A 152 2.76 -3.44 13.52
CA GLY A 152 2.95 -4.87 13.27
C GLY A 152 2.72 -5.75 14.49
N GLY A 153 2.64 -7.05 14.27
CA GLY A 153 2.63 -8.11 15.25
C GLY A 153 3.92 -8.95 15.18
N SER A 154 3.84 -10.23 15.52
CA SER A 154 5.04 -11.09 15.71
C SER A 154 5.50 -11.86 14.46
N ALA A 155 4.85 -11.65 13.33
CA ALA A 155 5.21 -12.21 12.02
C ALA A 155 5.45 -11.07 11.02
N ASN A 156 5.79 -11.41 9.79
CA ASN A 156 6.11 -10.38 8.80
C ASN A 156 4.88 -9.54 8.44
N ASP A 157 5.01 -8.23 8.61
CA ASP A 157 3.98 -7.25 8.31
C ASP A 157 4.41 -6.34 7.17
N GLY A 158 3.42 -5.91 6.38
CA GLY A 158 3.61 -5.04 5.22
C GLY A 158 4.20 -5.70 3.99
N LEU A 159 4.56 -6.99 4.02
CA LEU A 159 5.13 -7.70 2.87
C LEU A 159 4.18 -8.79 2.37
N ASN A 160 3.74 -8.69 1.11
CA ASN A 160 2.87 -9.68 0.50
C ASN A 160 3.66 -10.88 -0.05
N THR A 161 3.80 -11.93 0.75
CA THR A 161 4.55 -13.13 0.36
C THR A 161 3.65 -14.30 -0.07
N ALA A 162 2.34 -14.07 -0.17
CA ALA A 162 1.38 -15.07 -0.62
C ALA A 162 1.60 -15.39 -2.11
N SER A 163 1.85 -16.66 -2.42
CA SER A 163 2.14 -17.11 -3.80
C SER A 163 1.02 -16.86 -4.81
N ALA A 164 -0.23 -16.84 -4.33
CA ALA A 164 -1.41 -16.51 -5.14
C ALA A 164 -1.50 -15.00 -5.46
N LEU A 165 -0.99 -14.16 -4.56
CA LEU A 165 -1.15 -12.72 -4.64
C LEU A 165 0.09 -12.02 -5.22
N ARG A 166 1.23 -12.70 -5.27
CA ARG A 166 2.45 -12.20 -5.90
C ARG A 166 2.58 -12.70 -7.33
N PHE A 167 2.41 -11.82 -8.31
CA PHE A 167 2.51 -12.16 -9.72
C PHE A 167 3.63 -11.41 -10.44
N ASN A 168 3.80 -10.12 -10.14
CA ASN A 168 4.83 -9.28 -10.73
C ASN A 168 6.04 -9.10 -9.82
N TYR A 169 7.11 -8.59 -10.43
CA TYR A 169 8.23 -8.04 -9.69
C TYR A 169 7.74 -6.93 -8.74
N ALA A 170 8.19 -7.00 -7.48
CA ALA A 170 7.87 -6.06 -6.40
C ALA A 170 6.42 -6.08 -5.89
N ASP A 171 5.60 -7.08 -6.25
CA ASP A 171 4.26 -7.23 -5.67
C ASP A 171 4.28 -7.50 -4.15
N GLU A 172 5.42 -7.88 -3.59
CA GLU A 172 5.61 -7.95 -2.13
C GLU A 172 5.43 -6.59 -1.46
N VAL A 173 5.65 -5.49 -2.18
CA VAL A 173 5.77 -4.12 -1.67
C VAL A 173 4.55 -3.31 -2.09
N ARG A 174 3.36 -3.76 -1.66
CA ARG A 174 2.08 -3.09 -1.91
C ARG A 174 1.54 -2.46 -0.63
N GLY A 175 0.53 -1.60 -0.78
CA GLY A 175 -0.12 -0.87 0.30
C GLY A 175 -0.02 0.64 0.10
N GLU A 176 -0.87 1.36 0.80
CA GLU A 176 -1.11 2.78 0.55
C GLU A 176 -1.26 3.55 1.87
N VAL A 177 -0.78 4.80 1.85
CA VAL A 177 -1.06 5.81 2.87
C VAL A 177 -1.96 6.89 2.30
N LEU A 178 -3.05 7.21 2.99
CA LEU A 178 -3.99 8.27 2.62
C LEU A 178 -4.31 9.12 3.85
N LEU A 179 -4.69 10.38 3.64
CA LEU A 179 -5.12 11.29 4.69
C LEU A 179 -6.61 11.64 4.52
N ASP A 180 -7.36 11.74 5.62
CA ASP A 180 -8.66 12.44 5.60
C ASP A 180 -8.51 13.96 5.77
N GLU A 181 -9.63 14.68 5.72
CA GLU A 181 -9.68 16.14 5.92
C GLU A 181 -9.14 16.62 7.28
N ASN A 182 -9.07 15.73 8.29
CA ASN A 182 -8.50 16.03 9.60
C ASN A 182 -7.03 15.60 9.70
N GLU A 183 -6.41 15.20 8.58
CA GLU A 183 -5.07 14.64 8.48
C GLU A 183 -4.88 13.34 9.27
N ASN A 184 -5.96 12.62 9.60
CA ASN A 184 -5.82 11.26 10.13
C ASN A 184 -5.29 10.35 9.03
N VAL A 185 -4.44 9.40 9.41
CA VAL A 185 -3.66 8.59 8.48
C VAL A 185 -4.31 7.23 8.33
N TYR A 186 -4.67 6.89 7.10
CA TYR A 186 -5.12 5.56 6.72
C TYR A 186 -3.95 4.79 6.13
N ILE A 187 -3.77 3.56 6.61
CA ILE A 187 -2.85 2.58 6.04
C ILE A 187 -3.66 1.37 5.61
N VAL A 188 -3.50 0.98 4.35
CA VAL A 188 -3.93 -0.34 3.86
C VAL A 188 -2.73 -1.15 3.45
N SER A 189 -2.70 -2.41 3.87
CA SER A 189 -1.61 -3.32 3.54
C SER A 189 -2.02 -4.78 3.78
N THR A 190 -1.04 -5.62 4.06
CA THR A 190 -1.16 -7.03 4.39
C THR A 190 -0.31 -7.38 5.61
N THR A 191 -0.71 -8.42 6.32
CA THR A 191 -0.04 -8.93 7.52
C THR A 191 -0.02 -10.45 7.50
N ALA A 192 1.06 -11.07 7.97
CA ALA A 192 1.07 -12.49 8.34
C ALA A 192 0.86 -12.70 9.86
N SER A 193 0.74 -11.60 10.61
CA SER A 193 0.61 -11.61 12.07
C SER A 193 -0.82 -11.86 12.49
N SER A 194 -1.05 -12.94 13.24
CA SER A 194 -2.35 -13.16 13.91
C SER A 194 -2.59 -12.26 15.13
N ASN A 195 -1.55 -11.52 15.52
CA ASN A 195 -1.54 -10.54 16.61
C ASN A 195 -1.23 -9.12 16.12
N TYR A 196 -1.53 -8.78 14.87
CA TYR A 196 -1.53 -7.40 14.38
C TYR A 196 -2.39 -6.51 15.28
N PRO A 197 -1.98 -5.25 15.56
CA PRO A 197 -2.73 -4.35 16.43
C PRO A 197 -4.10 -4.00 15.83
N THR A 198 -5.16 -4.57 16.40
CA THR A 198 -6.56 -4.24 16.11
C THR A 198 -7.23 -3.54 17.28
N THR A 199 -8.32 -2.83 17.01
CA THR A 199 -9.13 -2.16 18.03
C THR A 199 -10.42 -2.92 18.30
N ALA A 200 -10.91 -2.85 19.54
CA ALA A 200 -12.25 -3.34 19.86
C ALA A 200 -13.30 -2.60 19.00
N GLY A 201 -14.22 -3.35 18.39
CA GLY A 201 -15.24 -2.79 17.49
C GLY A 201 -14.79 -2.58 16.05
N GLY A 202 -13.54 -2.92 15.69
CA GLY A 202 -13.15 -3.06 14.30
C GLY A 202 -13.90 -4.22 13.63
N LEU A 203 -14.12 -4.10 12.32
CA LEU A 203 -14.88 -5.05 11.48
C LEU A 203 -14.52 -6.51 11.73
N GLN A 204 -13.22 -6.83 11.73
CA GLN A 204 -12.67 -8.16 11.84
C GLN A 204 -11.51 -8.12 12.86
N PRO A 205 -11.78 -8.51 14.13
CA PRO A 205 -10.78 -8.40 15.19
C PRO A 205 -9.76 -9.55 15.20
N VAL A 206 -9.97 -10.59 14.38
CA VAL A 206 -9.14 -11.80 14.34
C VAL A 206 -8.75 -12.10 12.90
N PHE A 207 -7.49 -12.50 12.71
CA PHE A 207 -6.95 -13.00 11.45
C PHE A 207 -7.83 -14.10 10.84
N GLY A 208 -8.26 -13.89 9.61
CA GLY A 208 -9.25 -14.69 8.89
C GLY A 208 -8.71 -16.05 8.49
N GLY A 209 -7.50 -16.10 7.93
CA GLY A 209 -6.95 -17.36 7.44
C GLY A 209 -5.78 -17.24 6.47
N GLY A 210 -5.54 -18.32 5.73
CA GLY A 210 -4.43 -18.40 4.78
C GLY A 210 -3.06 -18.06 5.36
N SER A 211 -2.26 -17.37 4.55
CA SER A 211 -0.91 -16.94 4.92
C SER A 211 -0.81 -15.45 5.24
N HIS A 212 -1.74 -14.65 4.71
CA HIS A 212 -1.80 -13.21 4.92
C HIS A 212 -3.25 -12.77 4.90
N ASP A 213 -3.59 -11.78 5.71
CA ASP A 213 -4.84 -11.02 5.61
C ASP A 213 -4.53 -9.58 5.19
N GLY A 214 -5.50 -8.90 4.59
CA GLY A 214 -5.46 -7.46 4.47
C GLY A 214 -5.57 -6.78 5.83
N VAL A 215 -5.04 -5.57 5.96
CA VAL A 215 -5.25 -4.71 7.13
C VAL A 215 -5.68 -3.33 6.70
N VAL A 216 -6.55 -2.73 7.52
CA VAL A 216 -6.96 -1.33 7.39
C VAL A 216 -6.79 -0.68 8.75
N THR A 217 -5.94 0.34 8.81
CA THR A 217 -5.59 1.02 10.05
C THR A 217 -5.78 2.52 9.90
N LYS A 218 -6.44 3.15 10.87
CA LYS A 218 -6.56 4.60 11.00
C LYS A 218 -5.78 5.10 12.24
N LEU A 219 -4.86 6.02 12.02
CA LEU A 219 -4.04 6.69 13.04
C LEU A 219 -4.38 8.18 13.11
N ASP A 220 -4.08 8.84 14.23
CA ASP A 220 -4.05 10.30 14.26
C ASP A 220 -2.85 10.86 13.48
N ALA A 221 -2.93 12.13 13.08
CA ALA A 221 -1.86 12.81 12.34
C ALA A 221 -0.50 12.84 13.06
N GLY A 222 -0.50 12.70 14.40
CA GLY A 222 0.69 12.63 15.24
C GLY A 222 1.30 11.23 15.35
N LEU A 223 0.66 10.20 14.80
CA LEU A 223 1.06 8.80 14.91
C LEU A 223 1.25 8.35 16.37
N THR A 224 0.39 8.85 17.26
CA THR A 224 0.41 8.59 18.72
C THR A 224 -0.72 7.68 19.17
N THR A 225 -1.78 7.58 18.38
CA THR A 225 -3.04 6.94 18.73
C THR A 225 -3.52 6.09 17.56
N LEU A 226 -3.78 4.82 17.85
CA LEU A 226 -4.53 3.93 16.98
C LEU A 226 -6.03 4.26 17.12
N ILE A 227 -6.59 5.02 16.17
CA ILE A 227 -8.01 5.43 16.20
C ILE A 227 -8.89 4.20 16.02
N TRP A 228 -8.63 3.42 14.97
CA TRP A 228 -9.19 2.10 14.78
C TRP A 228 -8.30 1.26 13.87
N SER A 229 -8.41 -0.06 13.97
CA SER A 229 -7.67 -0.99 13.11
C SER A 229 -8.36 -2.34 13.04
N THR A 230 -8.36 -2.95 11.87
CA THR A 230 -9.03 -4.21 11.57
C THR A 230 -8.25 -5.03 10.56
N TYR A 231 -8.40 -6.36 10.63
CA TYR A 231 -8.09 -7.21 9.49
C TYR A 231 -9.18 -7.04 8.40
N PHE A 232 -8.87 -7.51 7.20
CA PHE A 232 -9.81 -7.68 6.10
C PHE A 232 -9.39 -8.91 5.28
N GLY A 233 -10.07 -10.03 5.50
CA GLY A 233 -9.74 -11.31 4.86
C GLY A 233 -10.75 -12.40 5.17
N GLY A 234 -10.57 -13.54 4.51
CA GLY A 234 -11.36 -14.76 4.68
C GLY A 234 -10.47 -15.95 5.01
N SER A 235 -10.86 -17.14 4.59
CA SER A 235 -10.16 -18.39 4.91
C SER A 235 -8.84 -18.61 4.14
N GLY A 236 -8.63 -17.87 3.05
CA GLY A 236 -7.46 -17.88 2.18
C GLY A 236 -6.48 -16.73 2.47
N SER A 237 -5.59 -16.43 1.51
CA SER A 237 -4.70 -15.27 1.59
C SER A 237 -5.34 -14.07 0.91
N ASP A 238 -5.29 -12.93 1.59
CA ASP A 238 -5.90 -11.67 1.21
C ASP A 238 -4.91 -10.53 1.43
N ALA A 239 -5.01 -9.48 0.60
CA ALA A 239 -4.22 -8.28 0.80
C ALA A 239 -4.95 -7.06 0.25
N ALA A 240 -4.93 -5.96 1.00
CA ALA A 240 -5.39 -4.64 0.55
C ALA A 240 -4.19 -3.84 0.02
N TYR A 241 -4.33 -3.27 -1.17
CA TYR A 241 -3.22 -2.56 -1.84
C TYR A 241 -3.46 -1.06 -1.94
N SER A 242 -4.73 -0.65 -2.04
CA SER A 242 -5.10 0.74 -2.29
C SER A 242 -6.39 1.11 -1.57
N VAL A 243 -6.51 2.39 -1.24
CA VAL A 243 -7.64 3.00 -0.53
C VAL A 243 -7.99 4.35 -1.13
N ALA A 244 -9.28 4.61 -1.26
CA ALA A 244 -9.84 5.92 -1.59
C ALA A 244 -10.97 6.28 -0.60
N LEU A 245 -11.27 7.57 -0.48
CA LEU A 245 -12.35 8.08 0.36
C LEU A 245 -13.39 8.79 -0.50
N ASN A 246 -14.67 8.68 -0.15
CA ASN A 246 -15.71 9.59 -0.65
C ASN A 246 -15.84 10.83 0.26
N ASP A 247 -16.72 11.77 -0.13
CA ASP A 247 -16.96 13.03 0.59
C ASP A 247 -17.56 12.85 2.00
N VAL A 248 -18.15 11.69 2.29
CA VAL A 248 -18.68 11.37 3.64
C VAL A 248 -17.67 10.58 4.49
N GLY A 249 -16.52 10.24 3.92
CA GLY A 249 -15.41 9.55 4.57
C GLY A 249 -15.52 8.02 4.57
N ASP A 250 -16.43 7.43 3.80
CA ASP A 250 -16.45 5.98 3.59
C ASP A 250 -15.18 5.57 2.82
N LEU A 251 -14.64 4.41 3.17
CA LEU A 251 -13.41 3.91 2.58
C LEU A 251 -13.73 2.91 1.49
N TYR A 252 -13.15 3.10 0.32
CA TYR A 252 -13.10 2.09 -0.72
C TYR A 252 -11.71 1.49 -0.72
N ILE A 253 -11.60 0.21 -0.37
CA ILE A 253 -10.34 -0.54 -0.43
C ILE A 253 -10.38 -1.53 -1.60
N ALA A 254 -9.24 -1.76 -2.23
CA ALA A 254 -9.11 -2.77 -3.27
C ALA A 254 -7.83 -3.59 -3.12
N GLY A 255 -7.88 -4.80 -3.66
CA GLY A 255 -6.74 -5.70 -3.60
C GLY A 255 -6.96 -7.04 -4.29
N GLY A 256 -6.24 -8.05 -3.81
CA GLY A 256 -6.31 -9.43 -4.27
C GLY A 256 -6.73 -10.38 -3.16
N THR A 257 -7.49 -11.41 -3.52
CA THR A 257 -7.98 -12.44 -2.61
C THR A 257 -7.93 -13.81 -3.28
N ASN A 258 -7.67 -14.87 -2.52
CA ASN A 258 -8.05 -16.23 -2.93
C ASN A 258 -9.03 -16.88 -1.94
N SER A 259 -9.63 -16.07 -1.08
CA SER A 259 -10.66 -16.44 -0.12
C SER A 259 -12.02 -16.54 -0.79
N ALA A 260 -12.81 -17.54 -0.39
CA ALA A 260 -14.18 -17.70 -0.88
C ALA A 260 -15.25 -17.00 -0.03
N ASP A 261 -14.80 -16.37 1.05
CA ASP A 261 -15.59 -15.96 2.19
C ASP A 261 -15.11 -14.61 2.77
N LEU A 262 -14.69 -13.67 1.89
CA LEU A 262 -14.45 -12.29 2.32
C LEU A 262 -15.70 -11.70 3.00
N PRO A 263 -15.52 -10.75 3.93
CA PRO A 263 -16.64 -9.97 4.47
C PRO A 263 -17.41 -9.28 3.33
N THR A 264 -18.57 -9.83 2.95
CA THR A 264 -19.37 -9.38 1.80
C THR A 264 -20.81 -9.06 2.18
N SER A 265 -21.49 -8.27 1.35
CA SER A 265 -22.91 -7.92 1.50
C SER A 265 -23.74 -8.47 0.33
N VAL A 266 -25.07 -8.52 0.50
CA VAL A 266 -25.97 -9.04 -0.54
C VAL A 266 -26.24 -7.97 -1.60
N GLY A 267 -26.25 -8.36 -2.88
CA GLY A 267 -26.62 -7.47 -3.98
C GLY A 267 -25.43 -6.87 -4.75
N VAL A 268 -24.21 -7.21 -4.34
CA VAL A 268 -22.94 -6.78 -4.95
C VAL A 268 -22.60 -7.56 -6.23
N VAL A 269 -21.70 -7.00 -7.05
CA VAL A 269 -21.05 -7.76 -8.15
C VAL A 269 -20.22 -8.89 -7.55
N GLY A 270 -20.33 -10.10 -8.10
CA GLY A 270 -19.53 -11.25 -7.67
C GLY A 270 -19.62 -11.48 -6.16
N PRO A 271 -20.74 -11.99 -5.61
CA PRO A 271 -20.88 -12.22 -4.16
C PRO A 271 -20.02 -13.39 -3.63
N GLY A 272 -19.07 -13.86 -4.43
CA GLY A 272 -18.14 -14.93 -4.14
C GLY A 272 -17.06 -14.99 -5.24
N PRO A 273 -16.01 -15.79 -5.04
CA PRO A 273 -14.86 -15.82 -5.93
C PRO A 273 -15.26 -16.37 -7.31
N PHE A 274 -14.60 -15.88 -8.35
CA PHE A 274 -14.69 -16.43 -9.69
C PHE A 274 -13.70 -17.60 -9.89
N GLY A 275 -12.69 -17.69 -9.04
CA GLY A 275 -11.75 -18.82 -8.95
C GLY A 275 -10.34 -18.43 -9.38
N GLY A 276 -9.65 -19.34 -10.06
CA GLY A 276 -8.26 -19.10 -10.46
C GLY A 276 -7.29 -19.07 -9.28
N ALA A 277 -6.15 -18.38 -9.47
CA ALA A 277 -5.14 -18.25 -8.42
C ALA A 277 -5.50 -17.13 -7.42
N ALA A 278 -6.08 -16.04 -7.90
CA ALA A 278 -6.58 -14.92 -7.12
C ALA A 278 -7.65 -14.19 -7.94
N ASP A 279 -8.59 -13.57 -7.23
CA ASP A 279 -9.58 -12.63 -7.74
C ASP A 279 -9.28 -11.22 -7.20
N ALA A 280 -9.69 -10.19 -7.95
CA ALA A 280 -9.72 -8.84 -7.40
C ALA A 280 -10.90 -8.69 -6.44
N PHE A 281 -10.78 -7.79 -5.48
CA PHE A 281 -11.93 -7.31 -4.73
C PHE A 281 -11.93 -5.79 -4.65
N VAL A 282 -13.13 -5.24 -4.39
CA VAL A 282 -13.33 -3.87 -3.92
C VAL A 282 -14.36 -3.89 -2.80
N ALA A 283 -14.06 -3.21 -1.70
CA ALA A 283 -14.95 -3.12 -0.55
C ALA A 283 -15.12 -1.67 -0.08
N GLU A 284 -16.35 -1.32 0.25
CA GLU A 284 -16.75 -0.07 0.88
C GLU A 284 -16.94 -0.32 2.39
N LEU A 285 -16.24 0.43 3.22
CA LEU A 285 -16.27 0.35 4.68
C LEU A 285 -16.79 1.65 5.29
N GLU A 286 -17.49 1.54 6.41
CA GLU A 286 -17.86 2.72 7.19
C GLU A 286 -16.61 3.50 7.66
N PRO A 287 -16.69 4.83 7.88
CA PRO A 287 -15.53 5.68 8.22
C PRO A 287 -14.87 5.31 9.56
N ASN A 288 -15.60 4.59 10.41
CA ASN A 288 -15.17 4.09 11.71
C ASN A 288 -14.54 2.68 11.64
N GLY A 289 -14.49 2.06 10.47
CA GLY A 289 -13.93 0.72 10.25
C GLY A 289 -14.71 -0.42 10.90
N SER A 290 -15.98 -0.20 11.30
CA SER A 290 -16.76 -1.17 12.10
C SER A 290 -17.61 -2.13 11.27
N SER A 291 -17.91 -1.79 10.00
CA SER A 291 -18.71 -2.64 9.12
C SER A 291 -18.34 -2.48 7.64
N VAL A 292 -18.64 -3.52 6.85
CA VAL A 292 -18.62 -3.49 5.39
C VAL A 292 -20.00 -3.06 4.91
N LEU A 293 -20.05 -1.99 4.11
CA LEU A 293 -21.25 -1.53 3.41
C LEU A 293 -21.47 -2.37 2.14
N ALA A 294 -20.40 -2.58 1.38
CA ALA A 294 -20.39 -3.45 0.20
C ALA A 294 -19.02 -4.09 -0.01
N CYS A 295 -18.99 -5.31 -0.56
CA CYS A 295 -17.74 -5.90 -1.05
C CYS A 295 -18.01 -6.80 -2.25
N SER A 296 -17.43 -6.43 -3.39
CA SER A 296 -17.53 -7.15 -4.65
C SER A 296 -16.25 -7.89 -4.96
N TYR A 297 -16.38 -9.15 -5.36
CA TYR A 297 -15.33 -9.81 -6.14
C TYR A 297 -15.40 -9.30 -7.58
N TRP A 298 -14.24 -9.22 -8.24
CA TRP A 298 -14.13 -8.89 -9.65
C TRP A 298 -13.04 -9.73 -10.32
N GLY A 299 -13.42 -10.54 -11.30
CA GLY A 299 -12.48 -11.44 -11.92
C GLY A 299 -13.14 -12.51 -12.79
N THR A 300 -12.40 -13.58 -13.01
CA THR A 300 -12.73 -14.69 -13.87
C THR A 300 -12.23 -16.00 -13.26
N THR A 301 -12.34 -17.11 -13.98
CA THR A 301 -11.71 -18.37 -13.54
C THR A 301 -10.18 -18.38 -13.73
N ALA A 302 -9.59 -17.29 -14.22
CA ALA A 302 -8.15 -17.08 -14.35
C ALA A 302 -7.65 -16.20 -13.19
N TYR A 303 -6.38 -15.79 -13.24
CA TYR A 303 -5.82 -14.87 -12.25
C TYR A 303 -6.29 -13.43 -12.52
N ASP A 304 -6.75 -12.73 -11.49
CA ASP A 304 -7.27 -11.37 -11.52
C ASP A 304 -6.93 -10.64 -10.20
N GLN A 305 -6.45 -9.39 -10.25
CA GLN A 305 -6.23 -8.55 -9.05
C GLN A 305 -6.43 -7.07 -9.37
N ALA A 306 -6.93 -6.29 -8.40
CA ALA A 306 -7.03 -4.83 -8.48
C ALA A 306 -5.90 -4.20 -7.67
N TYR A 307 -5.16 -3.28 -8.28
CA TYR A 307 -4.00 -2.62 -7.68
C TYR A 307 -4.28 -1.22 -7.18
N PHE A 308 -5.21 -0.51 -7.83
CA PHE A 308 -5.61 0.83 -7.44
C PHE A 308 -7.12 0.92 -7.42
N VAL A 309 -7.63 1.69 -6.46
CA VAL A 309 -9.01 2.14 -6.40
C VAL A 309 -9.05 3.66 -6.31
N GLU A 310 -9.94 4.27 -7.08
CA GLU A 310 -10.19 5.71 -7.05
C GLU A 310 -11.69 5.97 -7.06
N VAL A 311 -12.11 7.10 -6.50
CA VAL A 311 -13.52 7.51 -6.42
C VAL A 311 -13.68 8.90 -7.02
N ASP A 312 -14.67 9.09 -7.91
CA ASP A 312 -14.99 10.42 -8.45
C ASP A 312 -16.00 11.18 -7.57
N GLY A 313 -16.23 12.46 -7.87
CA GLY A 313 -17.21 13.29 -7.12
C GLY A 313 -18.69 12.92 -7.33
N GLN A 314 -18.99 11.76 -7.93
CA GLN A 314 -20.30 11.12 -7.93
C GLN A 314 -20.26 9.73 -7.26
N ASP A 315 -19.24 9.51 -6.43
CA ASP A 315 -18.92 8.29 -5.71
C ASP A 315 -18.72 7.07 -6.62
N GLN A 316 -18.46 7.27 -7.91
CA GLN A 316 -18.23 6.13 -8.80
C GLN A 316 -16.83 5.59 -8.58
N VAL A 317 -16.75 4.26 -8.52
CA VAL A 317 -15.53 3.58 -8.10
C VAL A 317 -14.78 3.04 -9.32
N TYR A 318 -13.49 3.32 -9.41
CA TYR A 318 -12.64 2.93 -10.53
C TYR A 318 -11.58 1.97 -10.03
N LEU A 319 -11.48 0.80 -10.66
CA LEU A 319 -10.43 -0.17 -10.38
C LEU A 319 -9.47 -0.26 -11.56
N PHE A 320 -8.18 -0.11 -11.28
CA PHE A 320 -7.12 -0.53 -12.19
C PHE A 320 -6.49 -1.81 -11.67
N GLY A 321 -6.28 -2.77 -12.56
CA GLY A 321 -5.72 -4.05 -12.18
C GLY A 321 -5.22 -4.86 -13.36
N GLN A 322 -4.92 -6.11 -13.07
CA GLN A 322 -4.40 -7.05 -14.04
C GLN A 322 -5.14 -8.38 -14.04
N THR A 323 -5.05 -9.06 -15.17
CA THR A 323 -5.86 -10.24 -15.47
C THR A 323 -5.17 -11.16 -16.46
N GLN A 324 -5.32 -12.47 -16.28
CA GLN A 324 -5.00 -13.50 -17.27
C GLN A 324 -6.24 -13.99 -18.03
N ALA A 325 -7.37 -13.29 -17.91
CA ALA A 325 -8.61 -13.66 -18.58
C ALA A 325 -8.43 -13.75 -20.10
N THR A 326 -9.25 -14.55 -20.76
CA THR A 326 -9.15 -14.78 -22.21
C THR A 326 -10.30 -14.12 -22.98
N GLY A 327 -10.09 -13.91 -24.28
CA GLY A 327 -11.05 -13.29 -25.17
C GLY A 327 -11.53 -11.94 -24.65
N SER A 328 -12.86 -11.79 -24.58
CA SER A 328 -13.54 -10.56 -24.17
C SER A 328 -14.03 -10.57 -22.72
N GLN A 329 -13.59 -11.52 -21.90
CA GLN A 329 -13.89 -11.50 -20.46
C GLN A 329 -13.41 -10.18 -19.84
N LEU A 330 -14.17 -9.67 -18.86
CA LEU A 330 -14.00 -8.35 -18.23
C LEU A 330 -14.13 -7.15 -19.18
N ILE A 331 -14.69 -7.31 -20.38
CA ILE A 331 -15.03 -6.18 -21.25
C ILE A 331 -16.54 -5.97 -21.24
N GLN A 332 -16.96 -4.78 -20.82
CA GLN A 332 -18.36 -4.40 -20.72
C GLN A 332 -18.54 -2.93 -21.08
N ASN A 333 -19.43 -2.61 -22.03
CA ASN A 333 -19.81 -1.23 -22.38
C ASN A 333 -18.63 -0.27 -22.67
N ALA A 334 -17.47 -0.80 -23.08
CA ALA A 334 -16.27 -0.01 -23.31
C ALA A 334 -15.98 0.18 -24.81
N PRO A 335 -16.05 1.42 -25.35
CA PRO A 335 -15.79 1.69 -26.77
C PRO A 335 -14.37 1.33 -27.21
N TYR A 336 -13.39 1.59 -26.34
CA TYR A 336 -12.03 1.15 -26.53
C TYR A 336 -11.79 -0.11 -25.70
N ASN A 337 -11.28 -1.16 -26.34
CA ASN A 337 -10.80 -2.36 -25.68
C ASN A 337 -9.86 -3.13 -26.62
N VAL A 338 -8.97 -3.92 -26.02
CA VAL A 338 -8.11 -4.88 -26.71
C VAL A 338 -8.28 -6.23 -26.01
N PRO A 339 -9.09 -7.15 -26.57
CA PRO A 339 -9.29 -8.49 -26.04
C PRO A 339 -7.97 -9.23 -25.77
N ASN A 340 -7.96 -10.14 -24.81
CA ASN A 340 -6.76 -10.83 -24.33
C ASN A 340 -5.65 -9.92 -23.76
N SER A 341 -5.92 -8.67 -23.34
CA SER A 341 -4.83 -7.85 -22.77
C SER A 341 -4.70 -7.98 -21.25
N GLY A 342 -3.48 -7.97 -20.72
CA GLY A 342 -3.22 -8.27 -19.31
C GLY A 342 -3.70 -7.25 -18.28
N GLN A 343 -4.18 -6.07 -18.70
CA GLN A 343 -4.63 -5.01 -17.81
C GLN A 343 -6.13 -4.74 -17.98
N PHE A 344 -6.79 -4.33 -16.90
CA PHE A 344 -8.17 -3.86 -16.92
C PHE A 344 -8.34 -2.50 -16.23
N LEU A 345 -9.37 -1.78 -16.67
CA LEU A 345 -9.92 -0.61 -16.00
C LEU A 345 -11.43 -0.78 -15.92
N SER A 346 -11.97 -0.80 -14.71
CA SER A 346 -13.39 -1.02 -14.45
C SER A 346 -13.98 0.17 -13.71
N LYS A 347 -15.20 0.57 -14.06
CA LYS A 347 -16.01 1.54 -13.33
C LYS A 347 -17.22 0.84 -12.72
N PHE A 348 -17.40 0.96 -11.42
CA PHE A 348 -18.54 0.45 -10.65
C PHE A 348 -19.47 1.58 -10.24
N THR A 349 -20.72 1.22 -9.95
CA THR A 349 -21.63 2.10 -9.19
C THR A 349 -21.12 2.27 -7.75
N PRO A 350 -21.53 3.34 -7.04
CA PRO A 350 -21.03 3.65 -5.70
C PRO A 350 -21.27 2.51 -4.70
N ASP A 351 -22.45 1.89 -4.80
CA ASP A 351 -22.86 0.75 -3.97
C ASP A 351 -22.24 -0.60 -4.37
N LEU A 352 -21.32 -0.59 -5.35
CA LEU A 352 -20.65 -1.78 -5.89
C LEU A 352 -21.61 -2.87 -6.44
N THR A 353 -22.88 -2.53 -6.70
CA THR A 353 -23.88 -3.51 -7.19
C THR A 353 -23.79 -3.79 -8.68
N SER A 354 -23.12 -2.91 -9.44
CA SER A 354 -22.97 -3.08 -10.88
C SER A 354 -21.69 -2.48 -11.44
N VAL A 355 -21.16 -3.11 -12.49
CA VAL A 355 -20.11 -2.55 -13.33
C VAL A 355 -20.78 -1.69 -14.41
N VAL A 356 -20.50 -0.39 -14.42
CA VAL A 356 -21.01 0.56 -15.43
C VAL A 356 -20.35 0.26 -16.78
N TRP A 357 -19.03 0.17 -16.78
CA TRP A 357 -18.22 -0.28 -17.91
C TRP A 357 -16.90 -0.89 -17.42
N SER A 358 -16.30 -1.74 -18.24
CA SER A 358 -14.96 -2.28 -18.02
C SER A 358 -14.26 -2.45 -19.36
N SER A 359 -12.99 -2.06 -19.40
CA SER A 359 -12.13 -2.20 -20.57
C SER A 359 -10.90 -3.03 -20.22
N ARG A 360 -10.40 -3.77 -21.21
CA ARG A 360 -9.06 -4.36 -21.17
C ARG A 360 -8.17 -3.70 -22.20
N PHE A 361 -6.91 -3.50 -21.87
CA PHE A 361 -5.96 -2.81 -22.73
C PHE A 361 -4.53 -3.34 -22.56
N GLY A 362 -3.72 -3.16 -23.60
CA GLY A 362 -2.40 -3.76 -23.74
C GLY A 362 -2.18 -4.27 -25.16
N ASN A 363 -1.29 -5.25 -25.33
CA ASN A 363 -0.91 -5.78 -26.64
C ASN A 363 -1.71 -7.02 -27.09
N GLY A 364 -2.68 -7.47 -26.28
CA GLY A 364 -3.52 -8.64 -26.59
C GLY A 364 -2.84 -10.02 -26.45
N ASN A 365 -1.71 -10.14 -25.75
CA ASN A 365 -0.99 -11.43 -25.59
C ASN A 365 -1.36 -12.25 -24.34
N GLY A 366 -2.29 -11.77 -23.52
CA GLY A 366 -2.79 -12.42 -22.30
C GLY A 366 -1.84 -12.35 -21.11
N GLN A 367 -0.71 -11.65 -21.23
CA GLN A 367 0.27 -11.48 -20.16
C GLN A 367 0.13 -10.05 -19.60
N PRO A 368 0.09 -9.91 -18.25
CA PRO A 368 0.19 -8.62 -17.58
C PRO A 368 1.42 -7.79 -17.97
#